data_AF-A0A0Q4LM42-F1
#
_entry.id   AF-A0A0Q4LM42-F1
#
_cell.length_a   1.000
_cell.length_b   1.000
_cell.length_c   1.000
_cell.angle_alpha   90.00
_cell.angle_beta   90.00
_cell.angle_gamma   90.00
#
_symmetry.space_group_name_H-M   'P 1'
#
loop_
_entity.id
_entity.type
_entity.pdbx_description
1 polymer ?
#
loop_
_entity_poly.entity_id
_entity_poly.type
_entity_poly.pdbx_seq_one_letter_code
_entity_poly.pdbx_strand_id
1 'polypeptide(L)'
;MNDTSKPWDADLVRTWLDRRIDAARLDQAAADRRGYTAQDDYDKAAGEEWACRALRTGDHADDRTAFAAQVKALLAQEEYRTTGIYDDRRFDRNVRATLRKIAKMTKANDGFANTLRYQG
;
A
#
# COMPACT_ATOMS: atom_id res chain seq x y z
N MET A 1 -11.08 0.13 -32.21
CA MET A 1 -10.72 0.61 -30.86
C MET A 1 -9.35 0.01 -30.54
N ASN A 2 -8.29 0.81 -30.64
CA ASN A 2 -6.94 0.37 -30.26
C ASN A 2 -6.66 0.88 -28.85
N ASP A 3 -7.18 0.21 -27.84
CA ASP A 3 -6.69 0.38 -26.47
C ASP A 3 -5.29 -0.25 -26.41
N THR A 4 -4.29 0.56 -26.73
CA THR A 4 -2.91 0.25 -26.38
C THR A 4 -2.79 0.44 -24.88
N SER A 5 -3.23 -0.58 -24.13
CA SER A 5 -2.94 -0.65 -22.70
C SER A 5 -1.44 -0.43 -22.52
N LYS A 6 -1.08 0.55 -21.70
CA LYS A 6 0.31 0.81 -21.32
C LYS A 6 0.96 -0.52 -20.90
N PRO A 7 2.20 -0.83 -21.32
CA PRO A 7 2.89 -2.01 -20.83
C PRO A 7 3.05 -1.95 -19.31
N TRP A 8 3.10 -3.11 -18.67
CA TRP A 8 3.43 -3.20 -17.24
C TRP A 8 4.88 -2.77 -17.04
N ASP A 9 5.11 -1.88 -16.07
CA ASP A 9 6.42 -1.32 -15.76
C ASP A 9 6.76 -1.69 -14.31
N ALA A 10 7.49 -2.79 -14.15
CA ALA A 10 7.84 -3.36 -12.86
C ALA A 10 8.66 -2.39 -11.99
N ASP A 11 9.58 -1.65 -12.61
CA ASP A 11 10.45 -0.71 -11.91
C ASP A 11 9.70 0.52 -11.42
N LEU A 12 8.73 1.00 -12.21
CA LEU A 12 7.81 2.04 -11.77
C LEU A 12 6.97 1.58 -10.57
N VAL A 13 6.47 0.35 -10.59
CA VAL A 13 5.67 -0.20 -9.48
C VAL A 13 6.51 -0.36 -8.22
N ARG A 14 7.74 -0.88 -8.33
CA ARG A 14 8.70 -0.96 -7.20
C ARG A 14 9.01 0.42 -6.63
N THR A 15 9.33 1.38 -7.50
CA THR A 15 9.62 2.76 -7.10
C THR A 15 8.42 3.40 -6.40
N TRP A 16 7.21 3.14 -6.91
CA TRP A 16 5.99 3.63 -6.30
C TRP A 16 5.79 3.04 -4.88
N LEU A 17 5.96 1.71 -4.73
CA LEU A 17 5.88 1.04 -3.43
C LEU A 17 6.90 1.59 -2.44
N ASP A 18 8.17 1.75 -2.85
CA ASP A 18 9.24 2.29 -2.01
C ASP A 18 8.91 3.71 -1.54
N ARG A 19 8.41 4.58 -2.44
CA ARG A 19 7.99 5.94 -2.08
C ARG A 19 6.79 5.97 -1.14
N ARG A 20 5.83 5.04 -1.27
CA ARG A 20 4.69 4.95 -0.36
C ARG A 20 5.09 4.45 1.03
N ILE A 21 6.03 3.51 1.10
CA ILE A 21 6.62 3.07 2.38
C ILE A 21 7.27 4.25 3.11
N ASP A 22 8.11 5.02 2.42
CA ASP A 22 8.78 6.17 3.01
C ASP A 22 7.81 7.27 3.43
N ALA A 23 6.79 7.55 2.61
CA ALA A 23 5.74 8.51 2.97
C ALA A 23 4.97 8.06 4.22
N ALA A 24 4.54 6.80 4.26
CA ALA A 24 3.79 6.25 5.38
C ALA A 24 4.58 6.28 6.70
N ARG A 25 5.90 6.03 6.67
CA ARG A 25 6.77 6.18 7.84
C ARG A 25 6.84 7.63 8.33
N LEU A 26 6.92 8.59 7.41
CA LEU A 26 6.93 10.02 7.76
C LEU A 26 5.59 10.46 8.37
N ASP A 27 4.49 9.93 7.86
CA ASP A 27 3.14 10.21 8.38
C ASP A 27 2.94 9.60 9.77
N GLN A 28 3.44 8.37 10.02
CA GLN A 28 3.50 7.77 11.36
C GLN A 28 4.29 8.66 12.32
N ALA A 29 5.51 9.07 11.96
CA ALA A 29 6.35 9.94 12.80
C ALA A 29 5.72 11.33 13.03
N ALA A 30 4.92 11.84 12.07
CA ALA A 30 4.17 13.08 12.24
C ALA A 30 2.95 12.90 13.16
N ALA A 31 2.26 11.77 13.10
CA ALA A 31 1.16 11.42 13.99
C ALA A 31 1.64 11.19 15.42
N ASP A 32 2.72 10.45 15.61
CA ASP A 32 3.31 10.17 16.92
C ASP A 32 3.70 11.47 17.66
N ARG A 33 4.32 12.43 16.95
CA ARG A 33 4.62 13.77 17.50
C ARG A 33 3.40 14.58 17.92
N ARG A 34 2.23 14.32 17.33
CA ARG A 34 0.95 14.97 17.69
C ARG A 34 0.27 14.28 18.88
N GLY A 35 0.69 13.06 19.21
CA GLY A 35 0.22 12.31 20.37
C GLY A 35 -1.16 11.70 20.19
N TYR A 36 -1.86 11.51 21.32
CA TYR A 36 -3.09 10.69 21.41
C TYR A 36 -4.17 11.03 20.37
N THR A 37 -4.35 12.30 20.03
CA THR A 37 -5.39 12.73 19.08
C THR A 37 -5.12 12.30 17.64
N ALA A 38 -3.89 11.88 17.32
CA ALA A 38 -3.47 11.45 15.99
C ALA A 38 -3.22 9.94 15.87
N GLN A 39 -3.63 9.13 16.86
CA GLN A 39 -3.48 7.67 16.77
C GLN A 39 -4.20 7.05 15.57
N ASP A 40 -5.30 7.67 15.12
CA ASP A 40 -6.02 7.25 13.90
C ASP A 40 -5.18 7.44 12.64
N ASP A 41 -4.55 8.61 12.52
CA ASP A 41 -3.62 8.91 11.43
C ASP A 41 -2.43 7.96 11.46
N TYR A 42 -1.93 7.62 12.65
CA TYR A 42 -0.84 6.67 12.81
C TYR A 42 -1.23 5.28 12.29
N ASP A 43 -2.34 4.71 12.74
CA ASP A 43 -2.77 3.37 12.31
C ASP A 43 -3.14 3.33 10.82
N LYS A 44 -3.63 4.44 10.26
CA LYS A 44 -3.83 4.59 8.81
C LYS A 44 -2.51 4.49 8.06
N ALA A 45 -1.50 5.26 8.49
CA ALA A 45 -0.19 5.27 7.87
C ALA A 45 0.54 3.93 8.07
N ALA A 46 0.45 3.32 9.25
CA ALA A 46 1.00 1.98 9.52
C ALA A 46 0.36 0.92 8.61
N GLY A 47 -0.97 0.96 8.42
CA GLY A 47 -1.67 0.02 7.54
C GLY A 47 -1.25 0.15 6.07
N GLU A 48 -0.98 1.37 5.61
CA GLU A 48 -0.43 1.60 4.28
C GLU A 48 1.00 1.07 4.15
N GLU A 49 1.88 1.38 5.11
CA GLU A 49 3.25 0.87 5.12
C GLU A 49 3.27 -0.66 5.05
N TRP A 50 2.48 -1.32 5.89
CA TRP A 50 2.40 -2.78 5.93
C TRP A 50 2.03 -3.36 4.56
N ALA A 51 0.98 -2.82 3.93
CA ALA A 51 0.51 -3.31 2.64
C ALA A 51 1.55 -3.10 1.53
N CYS A 52 2.19 -1.93 1.48
CA CYS A 52 3.22 -1.64 0.50
C CYS A 52 4.47 -2.51 0.71
N ARG A 53 4.92 -2.70 1.97
CA ARG A 53 6.05 -3.59 2.28
C ARG A 53 5.76 -5.04 1.87
N ALA A 54 4.58 -5.57 2.19
CA ALA A 54 4.20 -6.94 1.86
C ALA A 54 4.12 -7.21 0.34
N LEU A 55 3.81 -6.18 -0.45
CA LEU A 55 3.82 -6.25 -1.91
C LEU A 55 5.20 -5.99 -2.52
N ARG A 56 6.04 -5.26 -1.81
CA ARG A 56 7.41 -4.95 -2.23
C ARG A 56 8.37 -6.11 -2.02
N THR A 57 8.06 -6.99 -1.07
CA THR A 57 8.82 -8.22 -0.79
C THR A 57 8.55 -9.27 -1.86
N GLY A 58 9.61 -9.73 -2.54
CA GLY A 58 9.56 -10.76 -3.58
C GLY A 58 9.52 -10.22 -5.01
N ASP A 59 9.54 -11.14 -5.98
CA ASP A 59 9.66 -10.83 -7.41
C ASP A 59 8.30 -10.70 -8.12
N HIS A 60 7.20 -10.62 -7.36
CA HIS A 60 5.84 -10.53 -7.91
C HIS A 60 5.60 -9.28 -8.76
N ALA A 61 6.40 -8.24 -8.58
CA ALA A 61 6.29 -6.99 -9.34
C ALA A 61 6.75 -7.13 -10.80
N ASP A 62 7.46 -8.19 -11.19
CA ASP A 62 7.92 -8.38 -12.58
C ASP A 62 6.79 -8.73 -13.55
N ASP A 63 5.70 -9.30 -13.03
CA ASP A 63 4.54 -9.68 -13.81
C ASP A 63 3.25 -9.17 -13.17
N ARG A 64 2.41 -8.52 -13.99
CA ARG A 64 1.15 -7.93 -13.54
C ARG A 64 0.18 -8.97 -12.98
N THR A 65 0.15 -10.18 -13.55
CA THR A 65 -0.73 -11.26 -13.11
C THR A 65 -0.27 -11.81 -11.75
N ALA A 66 1.04 -12.02 -11.59
CA ALA A 66 1.66 -12.42 -10.34
C ALA A 66 1.43 -11.37 -9.24
N PHE A 67 1.60 -10.08 -9.56
CA PHE A 67 1.31 -8.99 -8.63
C PHE A 67 -0.17 -8.97 -8.21
N ALA A 68 -1.10 -9.12 -9.16
CA ALA A 68 -2.54 -9.19 -8.87
C ALA A 68 -2.90 -10.40 -8.00
N ALA A 69 -2.27 -11.56 -8.24
CA ALA A 69 -2.45 -12.75 -7.44
C ALA A 69 -1.95 -12.55 -6.00
N GLN A 70 -0.81 -11.88 -5.82
CA GLN A 70 -0.27 -11.56 -4.50
C GLN A 70 -1.19 -10.59 -3.73
N VAL A 71 -1.71 -9.54 -4.38
CA VAL A 71 -2.70 -8.65 -3.75
C VAL A 71 -3.93 -9.42 -3.29
N LYS A 72 -4.42 -10.37 -4.11
CA LYS A 72 -5.56 -11.23 -3.75
C LYS A 72 -5.24 -12.14 -2.56
N ALA A 73 -4.05 -12.73 -2.52
CA ALA A 73 -3.61 -13.58 -1.41
C ALA A 73 -3.55 -12.80 -0.09
N LEU A 74 -3.00 -11.58 -0.10
CA LEU A 74 -2.97 -10.70 1.08
C LEU A 74 -4.39 -10.29 1.52
N LEU A 75 -5.30 -10.01 0.58
CA LEU A 75 -6.70 -9.69 0.92
C LEU A 75 -7.45 -10.85 1.57
N ALA A 76 -7.05 -12.09 1.29
CA ALA A 76 -7.65 -13.30 1.85
C ALA A 76 -7.17 -13.62 3.27
N GLN A 77 -6.13 -12.95 3.77
CA GLN A 77 -5.68 -13.11 5.16
C GLN A 77 -6.75 -12.65 6.14
N GLU A 78 -6.84 -13.32 7.28
CA GLU A 78 -7.78 -12.99 8.36
C GLU A 78 -7.26 -11.82 9.20
N GLU A 79 -5.97 -11.83 9.52
CA GLU A 79 -5.27 -10.87 10.39
C GLU A 79 -3.97 -10.39 9.74
N TYR A 80 -3.60 -9.13 10.00
CA TYR A 80 -2.33 -8.54 9.56
C TYR A 80 -1.42 -8.24 10.76
N ARG A 81 -0.44 -9.10 11.01
CA ARG A 81 0.42 -8.96 12.20
C ARG A 81 1.42 -7.83 12.04
N THR A 82 1.48 -6.96 13.06
CA THR A 82 2.48 -5.90 13.21
C THR A 82 2.64 -5.54 14.69
N THR A 83 3.62 -4.71 15.01
CA THR A 83 3.86 -4.17 16.36
C THR A 83 3.80 -2.65 16.33
N GLY A 84 3.47 -2.03 17.47
CA GLY A 84 3.53 -0.56 17.62
C GLY A 84 2.36 0.19 16.98
N ILE A 85 1.22 -0.49 16.79
CA ILE A 85 -0.07 0.11 16.41
C ILE A 85 -0.95 0.35 17.65
N TYR A 86 -1.96 1.20 17.53
CA TYR A 86 -2.83 1.56 18.64
C TYR A 86 -4.15 0.77 18.68
N ASP A 87 -4.71 0.40 17.52
CA ASP A 87 -5.93 -0.40 17.42
C ASP A 87 -5.85 -1.38 16.24
N ASP A 88 -5.85 -2.69 16.56
CA ASP A 88 -5.73 -3.78 15.58
C ASP A 88 -6.85 -3.78 14.54
N ARG A 89 -8.10 -3.53 14.94
CA ARG A 89 -9.25 -3.56 14.02
C ARG A 89 -9.19 -2.40 13.05
N ARG A 90 -8.77 -1.23 13.53
CA ARG A 90 -8.56 -0.05 12.70
C ARG A 90 -7.41 -0.27 11.73
N PHE A 91 -6.29 -0.78 12.22
CA PHE A 91 -5.13 -1.12 11.40
C PHE A 91 -5.51 -2.10 10.28
N ASP A 92 -6.17 -3.22 10.61
CA ASP A 92 -6.60 -4.23 9.65
C ASP A 92 -7.51 -3.65 8.56
N ARG A 93 -8.44 -2.77 8.96
CA ARG A 93 -9.31 -2.07 8.01
C ARG A 93 -8.50 -1.21 7.05
N ASN A 94 -7.48 -0.50 7.54
CA ASN A 94 -6.62 0.34 6.72
C ASN A 94 -5.72 -0.48 5.78
N VAL A 95 -5.17 -1.61 6.23
CA VAL A 95 -4.45 -2.56 5.36
C VAL A 95 -5.36 -3.02 4.20
N ARG A 96 -6.57 -3.49 4.51
CA ARG A 96 -7.53 -3.94 3.46
C ARG A 96 -7.92 -2.81 2.52
N ALA A 97 -8.10 -1.60 3.01
CA ALA A 97 -8.41 -0.44 2.18
C ALA A 97 -7.28 -0.14 1.18
N THR A 98 -6.03 -0.13 1.66
CA THR A 98 -4.84 0.08 0.82
C THR A 98 -4.68 -1.04 -0.21
N LEU A 99 -4.79 -2.31 0.19
CA LEU A 99 -4.72 -3.45 -0.73
C LEU A 99 -5.81 -3.39 -1.81
N ARG A 100 -7.04 -3.00 -1.47
CA ARG A 100 -8.12 -2.80 -2.46
C ARG A 100 -7.83 -1.66 -3.43
N LYS A 101 -7.20 -0.57 -2.96
CA LYS A 101 -6.76 0.54 -3.82
C LYS A 101 -5.71 0.04 -4.82
N ILE A 102 -4.70 -0.69 -4.34
CA ILE A 102 -3.64 -1.25 -5.19
C ILE A 102 -4.20 -2.30 -6.17
N ALA A 103 -5.17 -3.11 -5.75
CA ALA A 103 -5.87 -4.04 -6.64
C ALA A 103 -6.53 -3.32 -7.82
N LYS A 104 -7.19 -2.17 -7.56
CA LYS A 104 -7.81 -1.34 -8.61
C LYS A 104 -6.75 -0.74 -9.54
N MET A 105 -5.67 -0.20 -9.00
CA MET A 105 -4.54 0.34 -9.79
C MET A 105 -3.91 -0.74 -10.68
N THR A 106 -3.68 -1.93 -10.13
CA THR A 106 -3.16 -3.09 -10.86
C THR A 106 -4.11 -3.53 -11.98
N LYS A 107 -5.43 -3.55 -11.71
CA LYS A 107 -6.45 -3.87 -12.72
C LYS A 107 -6.57 -2.80 -13.81
N ALA A 108 -6.35 -1.53 -13.50
CA ALA A 108 -6.32 -0.46 -14.49
C ALA A 108 -4.96 -0.35 -15.22
N ASN A 109 -3.89 -0.90 -14.65
CA ASN A 109 -2.51 -0.58 -14.98
C ASN A 109 -2.23 0.94 -14.97
N ASP A 110 -2.75 1.61 -13.94
CA ASP A 110 -2.68 3.06 -13.81
C ASP A 110 -2.50 3.50 -12.35
N GLY A 111 -2.02 4.71 -12.16
CA GLY A 111 -1.80 5.35 -10.85
C GLY A 111 -0.41 5.13 -10.25
N PHE A 112 0.36 4.14 -10.70
CA PHE A 112 1.74 3.93 -10.22
C PHE A 112 2.72 5.05 -10.64
N ALA A 113 2.36 5.83 -11.67
CA ALA A 113 3.09 7.05 -12.02
C ALA A 113 2.92 8.17 -10.98
N ASN A 114 1.83 8.14 -10.20
CA ASN A 114 1.60 9.13 -9.16
C ASN A 114 2.43 8.78 -7.92
N THR A 115 3.65 9.27 -7.95
CA THR A 115 4.66 9.09 -6.91
C THR A 115 4.77 10.30 -5.97
N LEU A 116 3.95 11.33 -6.19
CA LEU A 116 3.85 12.46 -5.28
C LEU A 116 3.06 12.04 -4.04
N ARG A 117 3.35 12.69 -2.90
CA ARG A 117 2.62 12.44 -1.65
C ARG A 117 1.12 12.58 -1.91
N TYR A 118 0.39 11.47 -1.80
CA TYR A 118 -1.06 11.50 -1.65
C TYR A 118 -1.32 12.18 -0.30
N GLN A 119 -1.55 13.50 -0.30
CA GLN A 119 -2.04 14.23 0.85
C GLN A 119 -3.56 14.03 0.94
N GLY A 120 -4.03 13.52 2.09
CA GLY A 120 -5.45 13.49 2.50
C GLY A 120 -6.19 12.20 2.22
#